data_AF-F1W586-F1
#
_entry.id   AF-F1W586-F1
#
_cell.length_a   1.000
_cell.length_b   1.000
_cell.length_c   1.000
_cell.angle_alpha   90.00
_cell.angle_beta   90.00
_cell.angle_gamma   90.00
#
_symmetry.space_group_name_H-M   'P 1'
#
loop_
_entity.id
_entity.type
_entity.pdbx_description
1 polymer ?
#
loop_
_entity_poly.entity_id
_entity_poly.type
_entity_poly.pdbx_seq_one_letter_code
_entity_poly.pdbx_strand_id
1 'polypeptide(L)'
;MGAPDRDRARFREHLGEAIRQVVGSRSPLSQAVAAQSLNEIDEHLFRLMLVQELQHLEPWNCARYRLPIGKTEEWIRDGRPM
;
A
#
# COMPACT_ATOMS: atom_id res chain seq x y z
N MET A 1 20.23 -13.86 -8.25
CA MET A 1 19.19 -13.62 -7.21
C MET A 1 18.11 -12.75 -7.82
N GLY A 2 17.03 -13.34 -8.33
CA GLY A 2 16.02 -12.63 -9.15
C GLY A 2 14.67 -13.31 -9.09
N ALA A 3 14.23 -13.63 -7.87
CA ALA A 3 12.94 -14.27 -7.61
C ALA A 3 11.92 -13.47 -6.76
N PRO A 4 12.14 -12.24 -6.25
CA PRO A 4 11.05 -11.47 -5.61
C PRO A 4 10.22 -10.64 -6.60
N ASP A 5 10.65 -10.50 -7.86
CA ASP A 5 10.01 -9.59 -8.83
C ASP A 5 8.67 -10.09 -9.36
N ARG A 6 8.43 -11.40 -9.40
CA ARG A 6 7.19 -11.94 -9.98
C ARG A 6 6.00 -11.69 -9.07
N ASP A 7 6.17 -11.95 -7.77
CA ASP A 7 5.16 -11.67 -6.75
C ASP A 7 5.01 -10.16 -6.54
N ARG A 8 6.11 -9.38 -6.53
CA ARG A 8 6.00 -7.91 -6.50
C ARG A 8 5.27 -7.35 -7.70
N ALA A 9 5.50 -7.88 -8.90
CA ALA A 9 4.77 -7.45 -10.10
C ALA A 9 3.29 -7.84 -10.02
N ARG A 10 2.99 -9.05 -9.54
CA ARG A 10 1.63 -9.56 -9.34
C ARG A 10 0.86 -8.73 -8.32
N PHE A 11 1.48 -8.42 -7.18
CA PHE A 11 0.87 -7.62 -6.13
C PHE A 11 0.98 -6.11 -6.39
N ARG A 12 1.70 -5.64 -7.42
CA ARG A 12 1.90 -4.20 -7.65
C ARG A 12 0.59 -3.45 -7.85
N GLU A 13 -0.34 -4.03 -8.60
CA GLU A 13 -1.66 -3.43 -8.82
C GLU A 13 -2.47 -3.41 -7.52
N HIS A 14 -2.50 -4.53 -6.81
CA HIS A 14 -3.15 -4.66 -5.50
C HIS A 14 -2.55 -3.71 -4.45
N LEU A 15 -1.22 -3.55 -4.42
CA LEU A 15 -0.51 -2.64 -3.52
C LEU A 15 -0.86 -1.19 -3.83
N GLY A 16 -0.88 -0.81 -5.11
CA GLY A 16 -1.30 0.53 -5.51
C GLY A 16 -2.75 0.82 -5.13
N GLU A 17 -3.64 -0.16 -5.26
CA GLU A 17 -5.03 -0.06 -4.81
C GLU A 17 -5.14 0.09 -3.29
N ALA A 18 -4.47 -0.78 -2.53
CA ALA A 18 -4.50 -0.78 -1.07
C ALA A 18 -3.88 0.50 -0.48
N ILE A 19 -2.75 0.97 -1.02
CA ILE A 19 -2.13 2.24 -0.64
C ILE A 19 -3.10 3.40 -0.90
N ARG A 20 -3.82 3.38 -2.03
CA ARG A 20 -4.85 4.38 -2.32
C ARG A 20 -6.03 4.33 -1.35
N GLN A 21 -6.43 3.16 -0.88
CA GLN A 21 -7.47 3.03 0.14
C GLN A 21 -7.00 3.54 1.51
N VAL A 22 -5.79 3.18 1.94
CA VAL A 22 -5.24 3.61 3.23
C VAL A 22 -5.02 5.14 3.23
N VAL A 23 -4.35 5.68 2.22
CA VAL A 23 -4.02 7.13 2.19
C VAL A 23 -5.21 7.97 1.72
N GLY A 24 -5.93 7.50 0.71
CA GLY A 24 -7.02 8.24 0.09
C GLY A 24 -8.32 8.17 0.89
N SER A 25 -8.67 6.99 1.38
CA SER A 25 -9.92 6.77 2.14
C SER A 25 -9.71 6.67 3.66
N ARG A 26 -8.47 6.81 4.15
CA ARG A 26 -8.11 6.59 5.57
C ARG A 26 -8.60 5.23 6.09
N SER A 27 -8.65 4.23 5.21
CA SER A 27 -9.09 2.88 5.57
C SER A 27 -8.00 2.16 6.36
N PRO A 28 -8.37 1.34 7.37
CA PRO A 28 -7.40 0.55 8.11
C PRO A 28 -6.76 -0.50 7.20
N LEU A 29 -5.50 -0.84 7.50
CA LEU A 29 -4.68 -1.73 6.70
C LEU A 29 -5.34 -3.10 6.52
N SER A 30 -5.93 -3.66 7.57
CA SER A 30 -6.67 -4.93 7.49
C SER A 30 -7.83 -4.88 6.51
N GLN A 31 -8.53 -3.75 6.38
CA GLN A 31 -9.63 -3.60 5.42
C GLN A 31 -9.09 -3.49 3.99
N ALA A 32 -8.01 -2.75 3.77
CA ALA A 32 -7.38 -2.63 2.46
C ALA A 32 -6.81 -3.96 1.96
N VAL A 33 -6.28 -4.78 2.87
CA VAL A 33 -5.79 -6.13 2.62
C VAL A 33 -6.95 -7.10 2.34
N ALA A 34 -7.99 -7.11 3.17
CA ALA A 34 -9.17 -7.95 2.96
C ALA A 34 -9.88 -7.64 1.64
N ALA A 35 -9.88 -6.37 1.20
CA ALA A 35 -10.44 -5.96 -0.09
C ALA A 35 -9.73 -6.60 -1.30
N GLN A 36 -8.48 -7.07 -1.13
CA GLN A 36 -7.76 -7.74 -2.22
C GLN A 36 -8.18 -9.20 -2.43
N SER A 37 -9.01 -9.76 -1.52
CA SER A 37 -9.52 -11.15 -1.61
C SER A 37 -8.39 -12.17 -1.89
N LEU A 38 -7.28 -12.02 -1.15
CA LEU A 38 -6.12 -12.90 -1.23
C LEU A 38 -6.31 -14.13 -0.33
N ASN A 39 -5.61 -15.22 -0.62
CA ASN A 39 -5.54 -16.37 0.27
C ASN A 39 -4.77 -16.01 1.56
N GLU A 40 -5.03 -16.68 2.67
CA GLU A 40 -4.40 -16.38 3.98
C GLU A 40 -2.86 -16.27 3.93
N ILE A 41 -2.21 -17.13 3.13
CA ILE A 41 -0.75 -17.11 2.94
C ILE A 41 -0.29 -15.86 2.19
N ASP A 42 -0.98 -15.52 1.09
CA ASP A 42 -0.70 -14.32 0.29
C ASP A 42 -1.05 -13.05 1.07
N GLU A 43 -2.10 -13.10 1.90
CA GLU A 43 -2.57 -12.00 2.73
C GLU A 43 -1.48 -11.53 3.70
N HIS A 44 -0.86 -12.46 4.42
CA HIS A 44 0.22 -12.15 5.35
C HIS A 44 1.41 -11.49 4.64
N LEU A 45 1.79 -12.04 3.49
CA LEU A 45 2.92 -11.57 2.69
C LEU A 45 2.63 -10.18 2.09
N PHE A 46 1.41 -10.01 1.56
CA PHE A 46 0.90 -8.75 1.02
C PHE A 46 0.83 -7.67 2.09
N ARG A 47 0.35 -8.00 3.28
CA ARG A 47 0.31 -7.10 4.44
C ARG A 47 1.70 -6.58 4.79
N LEU A 48 2.70 -7.45 4.86
CA LEU A 48 4.08 -7.05 5.14
C LEU A 48 4.61 -6.12 4.04
N MET A 49 4.36 -6.44 2.77
CA MET A 49 4.74 -5.59 1.64
C MET A 49 4.04 -4.22 1.68
N LEU A 50 2.74 -4.19 1.96
CA LEU A 50 1.95 -2.97 2.05
C LEU A 50 2.46 -2.04 3.16
N VAL A 51 2.73 -2.59 4.35
CA VAL A 51 3.32 -1.84 5.46
C VAL A 51 4.67 -1.25 5.06
N GLN A 52 5.53 -2.03 4.40
CA GLN A 52 6.83 -1.56 3.95
C GLN A 52 6.70 -0.41 2.93
N GLU A 53 5.82 -0.55 1.93
CA GLU A 53 5.60 0.49 0.93
C GLU A 53 4.97 1.76 1.54
N LEU A 54 4.05 1.63 2.51
CA LEU A 54 3.47 2.76 3.23
C LEU A 54 4.48 3.46 4.14
N GLN A 55 5.41 2.72 4.76
CA GLN A 55 6.51 3.32 5.52
C GLN A 55 7.51 4.06 4.63
N HIS A 56 7.73 3.57 3.41
CA HIS A 56 8.56 4.24 2.40
C HIS A 56 7.78 5.28 1.60
N LEU A 57 6.45 5.40 1.79
CA LEU A 57 5.62 6.34 1.06
C LEU A 57 5.98 7.77 1.49
N GLU A 58 6.26 8.59 0.49
CA GLU A 58 6.64 9.98 0.63
C GLU A 58 5.96 10.83 -0.45
N PRO A 59 5.85 12.16 -0.24
CA PRO A 59 5.17 13.04 -1.18
C PRO A 59 5.77 12.99 -2.60
N TRP A 60 7.08 12.72 -2.71
CA TRP A 60 7.78 12.64 -3.99
C TRP A 60 7.54 11.30 -4.73
N ASN A 61 7.14 10.24 -4.03
CA ASN A 61 6.84 8.93 -4.64
C ASN A 61 5.33 8.63 -4.74
N CYS A 62 4.46 9.50 -4.21
CA CYS A 62 3.00 9.31 -4.24
C CYS A 62 2.45 9.19 -5.67
N ALA A 63 3.09 9.84 -6.64
CA ALA A 63 2.73 9.77 -8.06
C ALA A 63 2.80 8.34 -8.61
N ARG A 64 3.68 7.48 -8.06
CA ARG A 64 3.79 6.06 -8.42
C ARG A 64 2.50 5.30 -8.16
N TYR A 65 1.77 5.69 -7.12
CA TYR A 65 0.51 5.07 -6.71
C TYR A 65 -0.71 5.87 -7.17
N ARG A 66 -0.52 6.85 -8.07
CA ARG A 66 -1.57 7.78 -8.53
C ARG A 66 -2.29 8.47 -7.36
N LEU A 67 -1.56 8.77 -6.30
CA LEU A 67 -2.06 9.53 -5.16
C LEU A 67 -1.80 11.02 -5.36
N PRO A 68 -2.77 11.89 -5.04
CA PRO A 68 -2.52 13.32 -5.00
C PRO A 68 -1.57 13.65 -3.85
N ILE A 69 -0.59 14.52 -4.12
CA ILE A 69 0.44 14.90 -3.15
C ILE A 69 -0.18 15.46 -1.86
N GLY A 70 -1.21 16.31 -1.98
CA GLY A 70 -1.89 16.91 -0.82
C GLY A 70 -2.51 15.88 0.14
N LYS A 71 -3.14 14.81 -0.36
CA LYS A 71 -3.65 13.74 0.52
C LYS A 71 -2.54 12.94 1.18
N THR A 72 -1.45 12.72 0.44
CA THR A 72 -0.30 11.98 0.97
C THR A 72 0.40 12.77 2.06
N GLU A 73 0.61 14.07 1.86
CA GLU A 73 1.17 14.97 2.87
C GLU A 73 0.27 15.07 4.10
N GLU A 74 -1.05 15.17 3.92
CA GLU A 74 -2.00 15.17 5.03
C GLU A 74 -1.93 13.87 5.84
N TRP A 75 -1.93 12.71 5.17
CA TRP A 75 -1.82 11.41 5.83
C TRP A 75 -0.49 11.22 6.56
N ILE A 76 0.63 11.69 5.97
CA ILE A 76 1.94 11.67 6.63
C ILE A 76 1.94 12.59 7.85
N ARG A 77 1.34 13.79 7.74
CA ARG A 77 1.22 14.75 8.84
C ARG A 77 0.36 14.21 9.99
N ASP A 78 -0.67 13.41 9.68
CA ASP A 78 -1.52 12.70 10.65
C ASP A 78 -0.77 11.59 11.40
N GLY A 79 0.49 11.31 11.04
CA GLY A 79 1.31 10.28 11.68
C GLY A 79 1.22 8.91 11.00
N ARG A 80 0.77 8.87 9.73
CA ARG A 80 0.63 7.64 8.93
C ARG A 80 -0.31 6.61 9.57
N PRO A 81 -1.60 6.95 9.82
CA PRO A 81 -2.55 6.01 10.38
C PRO A 81 -2.73 4.79 9.44
N MET A 82 -2.44 3.60 9.97
CA MET A 82 -2.58 2.28 9.32
C MET A 82 -3.52 1.38 10.12
#